data_AF-A0AAW6TS89-F1
#
_entry.id   AF-A0AAW6TS89-F1
#
_cell.length_a   1.000
_cell.length_b   1.000
_cell.length_c   1.000
_cell.angle_alpha   90.00
_cell.angle_beta   90.00
_cell.angle_gamma   90.00
#
_symmetry.space_group_name_H-M   'P 1'
#
loop_
_entity.id
_entity.type
_entity.pdbx_description
1 polymer ?
#
loop_
_entity_poly.entity_id
_entity_poly.type
_entity_poly.pdbx_seq_one_letter_code
_entity_poly.pdbx_strand_id
1 'polypeptide(L)'
;MNARNPIHYIARPAGVFMVTLLVLLLVAFAQAITFEVASLFWTATPASPAEPKQELTPEQARTQRIIGAKKEFLPDGTLHLVTQISGNRSHLLYRASPSDAPMGQEQVYDVNDTLLWDGSASERPYNYLSWAQATRNDGFTSEWMRHLQQFAEPQVLEIPVAATDELLETWRYDPWADCFVGHSLDGDRVGYLSAAGWTDSKADVRPCGRFQNFQAWWPRDSHSPTVQWQTEQCIYEIDFASRQAERILESSQSKIAYVAMNPSYRFRQVGGETLARTRPLLHCRTSDEVHHLILKDPDHRIAVATPPEWQQWYVNHCEFAATKESVFLRRTWLDYPAPPARINPDWWTEFQRTPKNQSVELYRVDETGGLDLVNRYSLTLPGGPGTIREADPPSHVKRFVTAFSPLLFDLFWLPFPAGFWQNLLQRSEFAREFILGVLRMRAQYSVWSLLVTAAMLALTFRHGRPRRTSWGRLAFWLVFVALLNLTGFLVYWALNHTPTMACPACGKRRGMSRIDCVHCRAALPTPEHGQLDLIFSV
;
A
#
# COMPACT_ATOMS: atom_id res chain seq x y z
N MET A 1 52.28 -16.39 -30.83
CA MET A 1 51.06 -15.61 -30.54
C MET A 1 51.02 -15.32 -29.05
N ASN A 2 51.35 -14.09 -28.64
CA ASN A 2 51.42 -13.66 -27.24
C ASN A 2 50.10 -12.99 -26.85
N ALA A 3 49.21 -13.72 -26.18
CA ALA A 3 47.98 -13.16 -25.60
C ALA A 3 48.28 -12.53 -24.22
N ARG A 4 48.87 -11.33 -24.20
CA ARG A 4 48.84 -10.47 -23.01
C ARG A 4 47.59 -9.58 -23.10
N ASN A 5 46.67 -9.76 -22.15
CA ASN A 5 45.45 -8.97 -21.90
C ASN A 5 44.14 -9.38 -22.62
N PRO A 6 43.48 -10.47 -22.18
CA PRO A 6 42.10 -10.78 -22.57
C PRO A 6 41.07 -9.72 -22.12
N ILE A 7 41.43 -8.87 -21.15
CA ILE A 7 40.57 -7.79 -20.60
C ILE A 7 40.27 -6.71 -21.64
N HIS A 8 41.18 -6.45 -22.58
CA HIS A 8 40.97 -5.47 -23.64
C HIS A 8 39.93 -5.90 -24.69
N TYR A 9 39.77 -7.22 -24.91
CA TYR A 9 38.77 -7.76 -25.84
C TYR A 9 37.34 -7.71 -25.30
N ILE A 10 37.17 -7.68 -23.97
CA ILE A 10 35.84 -7.61 -23.31
C ILE A 10 35.41 -6.15 -23.07
N ALA A 11 36.37 -5.26 -22.85
CA ALA A 11 36.10 -3.84 -22.55
C ALA A 11 35.51 -3.06 -23.72
N ARG A 12 35.85 -3.40 -24.98
CA ARG A 12 35.29 -2.77 -26.20
C ARG A 12 33.79 -3.01 -26.37
N PRO A 13 33.30 -4.27 -26.42
CA PRO A 13 31.86 -4.53 -26.51
C PRO A 13 31.13 -4.05 -25.24
N ALA A 14 31.75 -4.10 -24.06
CA ALA A 14 31.17 -3.55 -22.84
C ALA A 14 31.04 -2.02 -22.87
N GLY A 15 32.02 -1.30 -23.42
CA GLY A 15 31.98 0.17 -23.55
C GLY A 15 30.93 0.63 -24.57
N VAL A 16 30.87 -0.02 -25.73
CA VAL A 16 29.82 0.22 -26.72
C VAL A 16 28.45 -0.15 -26.15
N PHE A 17 28.34 -1.30 -25.48
CA PHE A 17 27.11 -1.72 -24.80
C PHE A 17 26.68 -0.71 -23.73
N MET A 18 27.59 -0.18 -22.93
CA MET A 18 27.28 0.80 -21.87
C MET A 18 26.93 2.18 -22.42
N VAL A 19 27.56 2.63 -23.51
CA VAL A 19 27.17 3.87 -24.21
C VAL A 19 25.81 3.68 -24.88
N THR A 20 25.56 2.55 -25.52
CA THR A 20 24.25 2.21 -26.07
C THR A 20 23.20 2.09 -24.98
N LEU A 21 23.53 1.50 -23.82
CA LEU A 21 22.65 1.43 -22.66
C LEU A 21 22.36 2.82 -22.08
N LEU A 22 23.36 3.70 -22.00
CA LEU A 22 23.22 5.09 -21.56
C LEU A 22 22.36 5.89 -22.55
N VAL A 23 22.59 5.72 -23.86
CA VAL A 23 21.77 6.34 -24.91
C VAL A 23 20.36 5.79 -24.88
N LEU A 24 20.16 4.48 -24.70
CA LEU A 24 18.84 3.88 -24.52
C LEU A 24 18.15 4.36 -23.25
N LEU A 25 18.88 4.54 -22.14
CA LEU A 25 18.37 5.12 -20.90
C LEU A 25 18.01 6.59 -21.09
N LEU A 26 18.85 7.38 -21.76
CA LEU A 26 18.57 8.78 -22.07
C LEU A 26 17.44 8.92 -23.08
N VAL A 27 17.34 8.01 -24.05
CA VAL A 27 16.22 7.93 -25.00
C VAL A 27 14.96 7.47 -24.29
N ALA A 28 15.01 6.56 -23.33
CA ALA A 28 13.86 6.16 -22.51
C ALA A 28 13.44 7.26 -21.54
N PHE A 29 14.40 8.01 -20.97
CA PHE A 29 14.15 9.15 -20.09
C PHE A 29 13.61 10.33 -20.88
N ALA A 30 14.18 10.60 -22.05
CA ALA A 30 13.67 11.58 -23.00
C ALA A 30 12.31 11.14 -23.52
N GLN A 31 12.10 9.89 -23.94
CA GLN A 31 10.79 9.38 -24.34
C GLN A 31 9.79 9.49 -23.19
N ALA A 32 10.15 9.20 -21.94
CA ALA A 32 9.27 9.39 -20.80
C ALA A 32 8.92 10.87 -20.60
N ILE A 33 9.91 11.77 -20.70
CA ILE A 33 9.68 13.22 -20.63
C ILE A 33 8.85 13.70 -21.82
N THR A 34 9.12 13.25 -23.04
CA THR A 34 8.40 13.63 -24.24
C THR A 34 7.01 13.01 -24.26
N PHE A 35 6.80 11.82 -23.68
CA PHE A 35 5.50 11.19 -23.52
C PHE A 35 4.69 11.89 -22.42
N GLU A 36 5.33 12.39 -21.36
CA GLU A 36 4.70 13.21 -20.33
C GLU A 36 4.45 14.66 -20.79
N VAL A 37 5.32 15.23 -21.62
CA VAL A 37 5.10 16.53 -22.25
C VAL A 37 4.05 16.42 -23.36
N ALA A 38 4.06 15.34 -24.14
CA ALA A 38 3.02 15.04 -25.11
C ALA A 38 1.70 14.68 -24.42
N SER A 39 1.70 14.04 -23.25
CA SER A 39 0.51 13.81 -22.44
C SER A 39 -0.05 15.13 -21.89
N LEU A 40 0.82 16.05 -21.43
CA LEU A 40 0.44 17.40 -21.01
C LEU A 40 -0.18 18.21 -22.16
N PHE A 41 0.36 18.12 -23.38
CA PHE A 41 -0.24 18.73 -24.57
C PHE A 41 -1.51 18.00 -25.06
N TRP A 42 -1.59 16.67 -24.94
CA TRP A 42 -2.80 15.89 -25.22
C TRP A 42 -3.92 16.12 -24.19
N THR A 43 -3.60 16.54 -22.96
CA THR A 43 -4.61 16.96 -21.98
C THR A 43 -5.17 18.37 -22.22
N ALA A 44 -4.53 19.16 -23.10
CA ALA A 44 -4.90 20.55 -23.41
C ALA A 44 -5.36 20.79 -24.86
N THR A 45 -5.53 19.72 -25.67
CA THR A 45 -6.16 19.80 -27.00
C THR A 45 -7.31 18.78 -27.08
N PRO A 46 -8.43 19.10 -27.76
CA PRO A 46 -9.62 18.26 -27.73
C PRO A 46 -9.31 16.90 -28.36
N ALA A 47 -9.77 15.83 -27.71
CA ALA A 47 -9.80 14.44 -28.15
C ALA A 47 -8.88 14.11 -29.35
N SER A 48 -7.66 13.68 -29.05
CA SER A 48 -6.80 13.00 -30.04
C SER A 48 -7.58 11.79 -30.61
N PRO A 49 -7.53 11.54 -31.93
CA PRO A 49 -8.41 10.61 -32.59
C PRO A 49 -8.16 9.20 -32.04
N ALA A 50 -9.26 8.57 -31.66
CA ALA A 50 -9.30 7.25 -31.04
C ALA A 50 -8.30 6.29 -31.70
N GLU A 51 -7.36 5.75 -30.90
CA GLU A 51 -6.91 4.38 -31.16
C GLU A 51 -8.17 3.56 -31.46
N PRO A 52 -8.20 2.72 -32.52
CA PRO A 52 -9.39 1.99 -32.87
C PRO A 52 -9.83 1.22 -31.63
N LYS A 53 -10.93 1.69 -31.01
CA LYS A 53 -11.60 0.98 -29.93
C LYS A 53 -11.89 -0.36 -30.56
N GLN A 54 -11.16 -1.40 -30.14
CA GLN A 54 -11.52 -2.75 -30.49
C GLN A 54 -12.96 -2.90 -29.98
N GLU A 55 -13.93 -2.85 -30.90
CA GLU A 55 -15.34 -2.91 -30.57
C GLU A 55 -15.55 -4.27 -29.92
N LEU A 56 -15.75 -4.25 -28.61
CA LEU A 56 -16.11 -5.44 -27.87
C LEU A 56 -17.40 -5.96 -28.49
N THR A 57 -17.48 -7.25 -28.73
CA THR A 57 -18.76 -7.84 -29.10
C THR A 57 -19.77 -7.55 -27.99
N PRO A 58 -21.09 -7.48 -28.29
CA PRO A 58 -22.10 -7.27 -27.26
C PRO A 58 -21.98 -8.24 -26.08
N GLU A 59 -21.61 -9.50 -26.36
CA GLU A 59 -21.36 -10.53 -25.34
C GLU A 59 -20.12 -10.25 -24.49
N GLN A 60 -19.03 -9.75 -25.10
CA GLN A 60 -17.83 -9.37 -24.36
C GLN A 60 -18.06 -8.14 -23.49
N ALA A 61 -18.81 -7.15 -23.99
CA ALA A 61 -19.20 -5.97 -23.24
C ALA A 61 -20.10 -6.34 -22.04
N ARG A 62 -21.09 -7.21 -22.27
CA ARG A 62 -21.93 -7.81 -21.21
C ARG A 62 -21.08 -8.52 -20.16
N THR A 63 -20.19 -9.43 -20.59
CA THR A 63 -19.32 -10.19 -19.68
C THR A 63 -18.43 -9.27 -18.85
N GLN A 64 -17.82 -8.26 -19.46
CA GLN A 64 -17.00 -7.28 -18.74
C GLN A 64 -17.82 -6.47 -17.73
N ARG A 65 -19.04 -6.08 -18.08
CA ARG A 65 -19.94 -5.37 -17.15
C ARG A 65 -20.28 -6.24 -15.95
N ILE A 66 -20.70 -7.48 -16.18
CA ILE A 66 -21.04 -8.42 -15.10
C ILE A 66 -19.82 -8.68 -14.22
N ILE A 67 -18.62 -8.86 -14.80
CA ILE A 67 -17.37 -9.03 -14.05
C ILE A 67 -17.08 -7.80 -13.18
N GLY A 68 -17.18 -6.60 -13.75
CA GLY A 68 -16.89 -5.33 -13.07
C GLY A 68 -17.97 -4.85 -12.09
N ALA A 69 -19.19 -5.40 -12.15
CA ALA A 69 -20.28 -5.03 -11.25
C ALA A 69 -20.03 -5.54 -9.82
N LYS A 70 -20.46 -4.75 -8.82
CA LYS A 70 -20.63 -5.22 -7.44
C LYS A 70 -21.83 -6.16 -7.37
N LYS A 71 -21.71 -7.26 -6.63
CA LYS A 71 -22.77 -8.26 -6.44
C LYS A 71 -23.45 -7.96 -5.11
N GLU A 72 -24.55 -7.22 -5.16
CA GLU A 72 -25.26 -6.73 -3.98
C GLU A 72 -26.58 -7.47 -3.78
N PHE A 73 -26.83 -7.89 -2.54
CA PHE A 73 -28.05 -8.62 -2.19
C PHE A 73 -29.04 -7.73 -1.46
N LEU A 74 -30.31 -7.93 -1.77
CA LEU A 74 -31.44 -7.48 -0.96
C LEU A 74 -31.74 -8.49 0.17
N PRO A 75 -32.42 -8.08 1.26
CA PRO A 75 -32.76 -8.97 2.38
C PRO A 75 -33.66 -10.16 2.02
N ASP A 76 -34.40 -10.08 0.92
CA ASP A 76 -35.22 -11.17 0.38
C ASP A 76 -34.39 -12.22 -0.40
N GLY A 77 -33.10 -11.96 -0.60
CA GLY A 77 -32.19 -12.82 -1.34
C GLY A 77 -31.99 -12.44 -2.80
N THR A 78 -32.70 -11.41 -3.31
CA THR A 78 -32.54 -10.94 -4.68
C THR A 78 -31.13 -10.38 -4.89
N LEU A 79 -30.45 -10.82 -5.96
CA LEU A 79 -29.12 -10.35 -6.34
C LEU A 79 -29.22 -9.30 -7.45
N HIS A 80 -28.58 -8.16 -7.24
CA HIS A 80 -28.38 -7.14 -8.26
C HIS A 80 -26.90 -6.96 -8.61
N LEU A 81 -26.66 -6.61 -9.87
CA LEU A 81 -25.35 -6.23 -10.40
C LEU A 81 -25.28 -4.71 -10.42
N VAL A 82 -24.51 -4.12 -9.51
CA VAL A 82 -24.40 -2.66 -9.37
C VAL A 82 -23.09 -2.18 -9.99
N THR A 83 -23.19 -1.39 -11.04
CA THR A 83 -22.03 -0.75 -11.69
C THR A 83 -22.02 0.73 -11.33
N GLN A 84 -20.93 1.17 -10.69
CA GLN A 84 -20.74 2.57 -10.35
C GLN A 84 -19.96 3.26 -11.47
N ILE A 85 -20.53 4.31 -12.06
CA ILE A 85 -19.89 5.14 -13.07
C ILE A 85 -19.09 6.21 -12.31
N SER A 86 -17.98 5.76 -11.72
CA SER A 86 -17.03 6.66 -11.07
C SER A 86 -15.88 6.93 -12.03
N GLY A 87 -15.62 8.20 -12.33
CA GLY A 87 -14.33 8.61 -12.93
C GLY A 87 -13.17 8.58 -11.92
N ASN A 88 -13.36 7.93 -10.76
CA ASN A 88 -12.35 7.82 -9.72
C ASN A 88 -11.53 6.54 -9.93
N ARG A 89 -10.28 6.76 -10.33
CA ARG A 89 -9.23 5.78 -10.67
C ARG A 89 -8.78 4.86 -9.51
N SER A 90 -9.45 4.82 -8.36
CA SER A 90 -9.00 3.97 -7.25
C SER A 90 -9.31 2.47 -7.44
N HIS A 91 -10.11 2.10 -8.43
CA HIS A 91 -10.12 0.74 -9.00
C HIS A 91 -9.09 0.62 -10.13
N LEU A 92 -7.80 0.77 -9.80
CA LEU A 92 -6.66 0.75 -10.74
C LEU A 92 -6.42 -0.62 -11.44
N LEU A 93 -7.36 -1.56 -11.41
CA LEU A 93 -7.22 -2.89 -12.01
C LEU A 93 -8.33 -3.29 -13.00
N TYR A 94 -9.40 -2.50 -13.16
CA TYR A 94 -10.42 -2.75 -14.18
C TYR A 94 -10.63 -1.52 -15.03
N ARG A 95 -10.55 -1.70 -16.35
CA ARG A 95 -10.70 -0.67 -17.39
C ARG A 95 -11.98 0.11 -17.13
N ALA A 96 -11.91 1.44 -17.21
CA ALA A 96 -13.11 2.29 -17.20
C ALA A 96 -14.08 1.79 -18.28
N SER A 97 -15.30 1.42 -17.87
CA SER A 97 -16.38 1.19 -18.82
C SER A 97 -16.59 2.48 -19.63
N PRO A 98 -16.68 2.41 -20.96
CA PRO A 98 -17.04 3.57 -21.75
C PRO A 98 -18.50 3.88 -21.43
N SER A 99 -18.74 4.92 -20.64
CA SER A 99 -20.07 5.44 -20.37
C SER A 99 -20.02 6.95 -20.51
N ASP A 100 -20.91 7.50 -21.32
CA ASP A 100 -21.10 8.94 -21.53
C ASP A 100 -21.89 9.61 -20.39
N ALA A 101 -22.05 8.90 -19.28
CA ALA A 101 -22.88 9.25 -18.14
C ALA A 101 -22.13 10.09 -17.08
N PRO A 102 -22.80 11.07 -16.43
CA PRO A 102 -22.19 11.94 -15.43
C PRO A 102 -21.67 11.18 -14.19
N MET A 103 -20.57 11.67 -13.62
CA MET A 103 -19.92 11.12 -12.42
C MET A 103 -20.89 10.96 -11.25
N GLY A 104 -20.84 9.80 -10.59
CA GLY A 104 -21.67 9.52 -9.40
C GLY A 104 -22.99 8.80 -9.72
N GLN A 105 -23.26 8.51 -10.99
CA GLN A 105 -24.35 7.62 -11.38
C GLN A 105 -24.02 6.16 -11.10
N GLU A 106 -25.04 5.43 -10.68
CA GLU A 106 -25.05 3.99 -10.52
C GLU A 106 -26.07 3.41 -11.51
N GLN A 107 -25.68 2.32 -12.18
CA GLN A 107 -26.59 1.48 -12.94
C GLN A 107 -26.77 0.16 -12.21
N VAL A 108 -28.01 -0.27 -12.10
CA VAL A 108 -28.41 -1.50 -11.41
C VAL A 108 -29.05 -2.42 -12.42
N TYR A 109 -28.49 -3.62 -12.54
CA TYR A 109 -29.00 -4.68 -13.41
C TYR A 109 -29.45 -5.88 -12.59
N ASP A 110 -30.37 -6.66 -13.13
CA ASP A 110 -30.64 -8.00 -12.63
C ASP A 110 -29.53 -8.99 -13.04
N VAL A 111 -29.63 -10.25 -12.59
CA VAL A 111 -28.69 -11.32 -12.93
C VAL A 111 -28.68 -11.70 -14.42
N ASN A 112 -29.71 -11.31 -15.17
CA ASN A 112 -29.82 -11.54 -16.61
C ASN A 112 -29.24 -10.38 -17.43
N ASP A 113 -28.65 -9.36 -16.79
CA ASP A 113 -28.15 -8.12 -17.40
C ASP A 113 -29.27 -7.21 -17.94
N THR A 114 -30.46 -7.27 -17.35
CA THR A 114 -31.57 -6.35 -17.61
C THR A 114 -31.43 -5.11 -16.71
N LEU A 115 -31.38 -3.92 -17.30
CA LEU A 115 -31.29 -2.66 -16.55
C LEU A 115 -32.58 -2.45 -15.74
N LEU A 116 -32.44 -2.37 -14.42
CA LEU A 116 -33.54 -2.13 -13.48
C LEU A 116 -33.65 -0.66 -13.09
N TRP A 117 -32.51 0.02 -12.96
CA TRP A 117 -32.47 1.42 -12.53
C TRP A 117 -31.15 2.10 -12.94
N ASP A 118 -31.22 3.40 -13.23
CA ASP A 118 -30.10 4.26 -13.60
C ASP A 118 -30.30 5.64 -12.97
N GLY A 119 -29.34 6.12 -12.17
CA GLY A 119 -29.47 7.40 -11.47
C GLY A 119 -28.39 7.63 -10.41
N SER A 120 -28.56 8.67 -9.56
CA SER A 120 -27.64 8.95 -8.44
C SER A 120 -27.78 7.91 -7.34
N ALA A 121 -26.66 7.40 -6.80
CA ALA A 121 -26.67 6.41 -5.70
C ALA A 121 -27.56 6.80 -4.50
N SER A 122 -27.73 8.11 -4.24
CA SER A 122 -28.59 8.64 -3.18
C SER A 122 -30.10 8.49 -3.44
N GLU A 123 -30.50 8.34 -4.70
CA GLU A 123 -31.89 8.24 -5.16
C GLU A 123 -32.28 6.79 -5.50
N ARG A 124 -31.36 5.85 -5.32
CA ARG A 124 -31.58 4.44 -5.64
C ARG A 124 -32.71 3.86 -4.79
N PRO A 125 -33.71 3.19 -5.39
CA PRO A 125 -34.87 2.65 -4.66
C PRO A 125 -34.56 1.34 -3.90
N TYR A 126 -33.31 0.85 -3.96
CA TYR A 126 -32.90 -0.45 -3.42
C TYR A 126 -32.11 -0.33 -2.13
N ASN A 127 -32.56 -1.07 -1.12
CA ASN A 127 -31.97 -1.16 0.22
C ASN A 127 -31.15 -2.45 0.35
N TYR A 128 -29.90 -2.42 -0.10
CA TYR A 128 -29.01 -3.59 -0.02
C TYR A 128 -28.55 -3.90 1.41
N LEU A 129 -28.16 -5.15 1.63
CA LEU A 129 -27.49 -5.59 2.85
C LEU A 129 -26.18 -4.82 3.05
N SER A 130 -25.94 -4.38 4.30
CA SER A 130 -24.73 -3.66 4.67
C SER A 130 -23.68 -4.60 5.26
N TRP A 131 -22.69 -4.95 4.44
CA TRP A 131 -21.64 -5.90 4.79
C TRP A 131 -20.62 -5.32 5.78
N ALA A 132 -20.17 -6.15 6.71
CA ALA A 132 -19.06 -5.83 7.60
C ALA A 132 -17.76 -5.73 6.80
N GLN A 133 -17.09 -4.58 6.89
CA GLN A 133 -15.87 -4.32 6.14
C GLN A 133 -14.64 -4.47 7.03
N ALA A 134 -13.54 -4.95 6.44
CA ALA A 134 -12.28 -5.14 7.14
C ALA A 134 -11.79 -3.83 7.75
N THR A 135 -11.44 -3.91 9.02
CA THR A 135 -10.95 -2.80 9.85
C THR A 135 -9.53 -2.34 9.48
N ARG A 136 -8.79 -3.13 8.69
CA ARG A 136 -7.35 -2.94 8.44
C ARG A 136 -6.95 -1.65 7.72
N ASN A 137 -7.83 -1.04 6.94
CA ASN A 137 -7.46 0.16 6.16
C ASN A 137 -7.62 1.47 6.95
N ASP A 138 -8.38 1.46 8.05
CA ASP A 138 -8.72 2.65 8.83
C ASP A 138 -8.22 2.59 10.30
N GLY A 139 -7.58 1.48 10.71
CA GLY A 139 -7.16 1.24 12.09
C GLY A 139 -5.69 1.57 12.39
N PHE A 140 -5.40 1.90 13.64
CA PHE A 140 -4.04 2.09 14.14
C PHE A 140 -3.46 0.74 14.57
N THR A 141 -2.39 0.27 13.91
CA THR A 141 -1.88 -1.10 14.09
C THR A 141 -0.72 -1.20 15.07
N SER A 142 -0.40 -2.41 15.50
CA SER A 142 0.78 -2.68 16.35
C SER A 142 2.12 -2.29 15.71
N GLU A 143 2.20 -2.24 14.38
CA GLU A 143 3.36 -1.70 13.65
C GLU A 143 3.51 -0.19 13.86
N TRP A 144 2.40 0.55 13.77
CA TRP A 144 2.36 1.97 14.07
C TRP A 144 2.68 2.25 15.55
N MET A 145 2.13 1.46 16.47
CA MET A 145 2.46 1.56 17.90
C MET A 145 3.96 1.41 18.15
N ARG A 146 4.57 0.41 17.54
CA ARG A 146 6.02 0.17 17.65
C ARG A 146 6.82 1.34 17.09
N HIS A 147 6.33 1.99 16.02
CA HIS A 147 6.99 3.15 15.45
C HIS A 147 6.97 4.35 16.42
N LEU A 148 5.84 4.63 17.08
CA LEU A 148 5.74 5.70 18.09
C LEU A 148 6.72 5.51 19.26
N GLN A 149 6.96 4.26 19.64
CA GLN A 149 7.83 3.89 20.76
C GLN A 149 9.33 3.88 20.42
N GLN A 150 9.69 3.94 19.13
CA GLN A 150 11.09 3.87 18.68
C GLN A 150 11.85 5.20 18.73
N PHE A 151 11.16 6.32 19.00
CA PHE A 151 11.77 7.64 19.08
C PHE A 151 12.48 7.87 20.43
N ALA A 152 13.52 8.72 20.42
CA ALA A 152 14.31 9.05 21.61
C ALA A 152 13.46 9.67 22.74
N GLU A 153 12.42 10.42 22.35
CA GLU A 153 11.29 10.77 23.21
C GLU A 153 10.09 9.95 22.71
N PRO A 154 9.66 8.90 23.43
CA PRO A 154 8.58 8.05 22.97
C PRO A 154 7.29 8.86 22.88
N GLN A 155 6.69 8.87 21.68
CA GLN A 155 5.38 9.48 21.50
C GLN A 155 4.33 8.57 22.13
N VAL A 156 3.47 9.17 22.95
CA VAL A 156 2.42 8.45 23.69
C VAL A 156 1.11 8.60 22.94
N LEU A 157 0.33 7.52 22.86
CA LEU A 157 -1.03 7.59 22.33
C LEU A 157 -1.91 8.31 23.36
N GLU A 158 -2.50 9.43 22.95
CA GLU A 158 -3.38 10.25 23.78
C GLU A 158 -4.81 10.22 23.20
N ILE A 159 -5.79 10.01 24.08
CA ILE A 159 -7.21 10.03 23.77
C ILE A 159 -7.86 11.20 24.52
N PRO A 160 -8.31 12.25 23.83
CA PRO A 160 -8.95 13.39 24.48
C PRO A 160 -10.38 13.06 24.90
N VAL A 161 -10.78 13.52 26.08
CA VAL A 161 -12.17 13.51 26.55
C VAL A 161 -12.64 14.95 26.64
N ALA A 162 -13.67 15.28 25.88
CA ALA A 162 -14.20 16.63 25.76
C ALA A 162 -15.71 16.67 26.05
N ALA A 163 -16.15 17.84 26.50
CA ALA A 163 -17.53 18.31 26.44
C ALA A 163 -17.72 19.20 25.19
N THR A 164 -18.89 19.81 25.04
CA THR A 164 -19.28 20.57 23.83
C THR A 164 -18.23 21.61 23.40
N ASP A 165 -17.68 22.37 24.35
CA ASP A 165 -16.75 23.47 24.05
C ASP A 165 -15.42 23.39 24.85
N GLU A 166 -15.19 22.29 25.58
CA GLU A 166 -14.05 22.20 26.51
C GLU A 166 -13.43 20.79 26.54
N LEU A 167 -12.10 20.73 26.53
CA LEU A 167 -11.36 19.51 26.81
C LEU A 167 -11.36 19.28 28.32
N LEU A 168 -11.80 18.12 28.79
CA LEU A 168 -11.88 17.82 30.22
C LEU A 168 -10.65 17.04 30.69
N GLU A 169 -10.30 15.97 29.96
CA GLU A 169 -9.26 15.02 30.34
C GLU A 169 -8.48 14.54 29.13
N THR A 170 -7.28 14.02 29.38
CA THR A 170 -6.49 13.30 28.38
C THR A 170 -6.08 11.95 28.92
N TRP A 171 -6.42 10.90 28.18
CA TRP A 171 -6.09 9.52 28.54
C TRP A 171 -4.89 9.03 27.74
N ARG A 172 -3.81 8.70 28.45
CA ARG A 172 -2.53 8.29 27.87
C ARG A 172 -2.35 6.79 27.96
N TYR A 173 -2.04 6.13 26.86
CA TYR A 173 -1.73 4.70 26.90
C TYR A 173 -0.34 4.45 27.50
N ASP A 174 -0.28 3.66 28.57
CA ASP A 174 0.96 3.15 29.16
C ASP A 174 1.25 1.75 28.59
N PRO A 175 2.25 1.61 27.70
CA PRO A 175 2.58 0.33 27.07
C PRO A 175 3.27 -0.66 28.02
N TRP A 176 3.74 -0.22 29.18
CA TRP A 176 4.35 -1.12 30.18
C TRP A 176 3.29 -1.77 31.06
N ALA A 177 2.25 -1.02 31.41
CA ALA A 177 1.13 -1.51 32.21
C ALA A 177 -0.03 -2.05 31.37
N ASP A 178 0.00 -1.86 30.04
CA ASP A 178 -1.09 -2.20 29.11
C ASP A 178 -2.43 -1.63 29.56
N CYS A 179 -2.44 -0.36 29.99
CA CYS A 179 -3.62 0.36 30.46
C CYS A 179 -3.58 1.84 30.00
N PHE A 180 -4.70 2.55 30.17
CA PHE A 180 -4.75 4.00 29.98
C PHE A 180 -4.69 4.73 31.32
N VAL A 181 -3.93 5.81 31.38
CA VAL A 181 -3.83 6.70 32.54
C VAL A 181 -4.49 8.03 32.20
N GLY A 182 -5.53 8.40 32.94
CA GLY A 182 -6.26 9.65 32.74
C GLY A 182 -5.58 10.80 33.48
N HIS A 183 -5.50 11.95 32.82
CA HIS A 183 -4.99 13.21 33.37
C HIS A 183 -6.01 14.32 33.18
N SER A 184 -6.20 15.16 34.21
CA SER A 184 -6.93 16.43 34.08
C SER A 184 -6.07 17.44 33.31
N LEU A 185 -6.67 18.55 32.89
CA LEU A 185 -5.94 19.65 32.27
C LEU A 185 -4.86 20.26 33.19
N ASP A 186 -5.09 20.23 34.50
CA ASP A 186 -4.13 20.70 35.51
C ASP A 186 -2.95 19.71 35.71
N GLY A 187 -3.00 18.55 35.07
CA GLY A 187 -1.96 17.51 35.10
C GLY A 187 -2.17 16.44 36.18
N ASP A 188 -3.19 16.60 37.03
CA ASP A 188 -3.53 15.64 38.07
C ASP A 188 -4.02 14.32 37.47
N ARG A 189 -3.65 13.20 38.11
CA ARG A 189 -4.10 11.88 37.66
C ARG A 189 -5.55 11.66 38.04
N VAL A 190 -6.39 11.41 37.05
CA VAL A 190 -7.82 11.10 37.20
C VAL A 190 -8.03 9.63 37.58
N GLY A 191 -7.20 8.73 37.05
CA GLY A 191 -7.27 7.30 37.35
C GLY A 191 -6.65 6.44 36.25
N TYR A 192 -6.97 5.15 36.29
CA TYR A 192 -6.53 4.12 35.35
C TYR A 192 -7.74 3.45 34.71
N LEU A 193 -7.65 3.15 33.42
CA LEU A 193 -8.65 2.40 32.67
C LEU A 193 -7.97 1.19 32.04
N SER A 194 -8.46 0.00 32.41
CA SER A 194 -7.77 -1.26 32.19
C SER A 194 -8.77 -2.38 31.87
N ALA A 195 -8.31 -3.64 31.74
CA ALA A 195 -9.18 -4.78 31.48
C ALA A 195 -10.25 -4.98 32.57
N ALA A 196 -9.98 -4.55 33.80
CA ALA A 196 -10.91 -4.61 34.93
C ALA A 196 -11.88 -3.42 34.99
N GLY A 197 -11.82 -2.50 34.02
CA GLY A 197 -12.54 -1.23 34.07
C GLY A 197 -11.72 -0.10 34.68
N TRP A 198 -12.43 0.91 35.17
CA TRP A 198 -11.85 2.09 35.80
C TRP A 198 -11.46 1.84 37.26
N THR A 199 -10.31 2.36 37.69
CA THR A 199 -9.84 2.35 39.07
C THR A 199 -8.96 3.57 39.36
N ASP A 200 -8.97 4.05 40.59
CA ASP A 200 -8.07 5.10 41.09
C ASP A 200 -6.72 4.54 41.60
N SER A 201 -6.65 3.23 41.84
CA SER A 201 -5.53 2.52 42.44
C SER A 201 -4.69 1.80 41.38
N LYS A 202 -3.38 2.06 41.37
CA LYS A 202 -2.44 1.37 40.47
C LYS A 202 -2.35 -0.14 40.77
N ALA A 203 -2.61 -0.56 42.00
CA ALA A 203 -2.50 -1.97 42.40
C ALA A 203 -3.62 -2.83 41.81
N ASP A 204 -4.75 -2.23 41.48
CA ASP A 204 -5.94 -2.92 40.96
C ASP A 204 -5.99 -2.95 39.42
N VAL A 205 -5.02 -2.31 38.76
CA VAL A 205 -4.90 -2.29 37.30
C VAL A 205 -4.66 -3.70 36.77
N ARG A 206 -5.47 -4.10 35.79
CA ARG A 206 -5.30 -5.35 35.04
C ARG A 206 -4.98 -5.05 33.59
N PRO A 207 -3.84 -5.52 33.06
CA PRO A 207 -3.44 -5.21 31.69
C PRO A 207 -4.51 -5.67 30.69
N CYS A 208 -4.81 -4.84 29.69
CA CYS A 208 -5.69 -5.21 28.56
C CYS A 208 -5.12 -6.40 27.78
N GLY A 209 -3.79 -6.53 27.77
CA GLY A 209 -3.02 -7.49 26.99
C GLY A 209 -2.34 -6.84 25.80
N ARG A 210 -1.50 -7.61 25.11
CA ARG A 210 -0.64 -7.11 24.03
C ARG A 210 -1.47 -6.50 22.90
N PHE A 211 -1.24 -5.21 22.66
CA PHE A 211 -1.90 -4.43 21.61
C PHE A 211 -1.71 -5.02 20.20
N GLN A 212 -2.79 -5.08 19.43
CA GLN A 212 -2.78 -5.49 18.02
C GLN A 212 -3.27 -4.39 17.08
N ASN A 213 -4.41 -3.78 17.41
CA ASN A 213 -5.06 -2.77 16.58
C ASN A 213 -6.04 -1.95 17.44
N PHE A 214 -6.30 -0.70 17.08
CA PHE A 214 -7.49 -0.01 17.57
C PHE A 214 -8.19 0.77 16.46
N GLN A 215 -9.49 0.97 16.65
CA GLN A 215 -10.28 1.93 15.88
C GLN A 215 -10.95 2.90 16.83
N ALA A 216 -11.09 4.15 16.40
CA ALA A 216 -11.80 5.18 17.15
C ALA A 216 -12.89 5.80 16.28
N TRP A 217 -14.01 6.16 16.91
CA TRP A 217 -15.08 6.93 16.28
C TRP A 217 -15.72 7.84 17.32
N TRP A 218 -16.44 8.87 16.86
CA TRP A 218 -17.23 9.75 17.72
C TRP A 218 -18.69 9.34 17.68
N PRO A 219 -19.27 8.84 18.79
CA PRO A 219 -20.71 8.68 18.91
C PRO A 219 -21.43 10.03 18.70
N ARG A 220 -22.63 10.03 18.12
CA ARG A 220 -23.38 11.28 17.87
C ARG A 220 -23.72 12.06 19.14
N ASP A 221 -23.99 11.34 20.22
CA ASP A 221 -24.42 11.92 21.50
C ASP A 221 -23.22 12.12 22.45
N SER A 222 -21.99 12.05 21.93
CA SER A 222 -20.76 12.22 22.71
C SER A 222 -19.79 13.16 22.02
N HIS A 223 -19.17 14.05 22.80
CA HIS A 223 -18.06 14.88 22.35
C HIS A 223 -16.70 14.18 22.51
N SER A 224 -16.69 12.95 23.01
CA SER A 224 -15.50 12.14 23.23
C SER A 224 -15.49 10.87 22.37
N PRO A 225 -14.31 10.40 21.96
CA PRO A 225 -14.19 9.19 21.16
C PRO A 225 -14.53 7.93 21.97
N THR A 226 -15.12 6.97 21.28
CA THR A 226 -15.15 5.57 21.70
C THR A 226 -14.06 4.81 20.94
N VAL A 227 -13.34 3.94 21.63
CA VAL A 227 -12.25 3.15 21.06
C VAL A 227 -12.57 1.67 21.14
N GLN A 228 -12.54 0.99 19.99
CA GLN A 228 -12.42 -0.47 19.97
C GLN A 228 -10.94 -0.84 20.10
N TRP A 229 -10.57 -1.44 21.21
CA TRP A 229 -9.22 -1.88 21.50
C TRP A 229 -9.07 -3.39 21.29
N GLN A 230 -8.22 -3.79 20.34
CA GLN A 230 -7.97 -5.18 20.01
C GLN A 230 -6.61 -5.65 20.54
N THR A 231 -6.62 -6.81 21.18
CA THR A 231 -5.43 -7.56 21.61
C THR A 231 -5.35 -8.90 20.87
N GLU A 232 -4.39 -9.76 21.22
CA GLU A 232 -4.29 -11.09 20.60
C GLU A 232 -5.54 -11.97 20.85
N GLN A 233 -6.24 -11.78 21.97
CA GLN A 233 -7.33 -12.66 22.40
C GLN A 233 -8.62 -11.93 22.79
N CYS A 234 -8.54 -10.63 23.09
CA CYS A 234 -9.68 -9.85 23.55
C CYS A 234 -9.98 -8.67 22.64
N ILE A 235 -11.26 -8.32 22.54
CA ILE A 235 -11.74 -7.05 21.98
C ILE A 235 -12.47 -6.30 23.10
N TYR A 236 -12.05 -5.07 23.34
CA TYR A 236 -12.69 -4.15 24.26
C TYR A 236 -13.33 -3.00 23.50
N GLU A 237 -14.42 -2.46 24.01
CA GLU A 237 -14.93 -1.15 23.63
C GLU A 237 -14.81 -0.24 24.85
N ILE A 238 -14.11 0.86 24.66
CA ILE A 238 -13.69 1.77 25.70
C ILE A 238 -14.35 3.11 25.42
N ASP A 239 -15.24 3.51 26.31
CA ASP A 239 -15.83 4.84 26.34
C ASP A 239 -15.12 5.65 27.41
N PHE A 240 -14.29 6.60 26.96
CA PHE A 240 -13.50 7.43 27.85
C PHE A 240 -14.32 8.51 28.56
N ALA A 241 -15.47 8.93 28.01
CA ALA A 241 -16.34 9.91 28.67
C ALA A 241 -17.06 9.29 29.87
N SER A 242 -17.59 8.07 29.71
CA SER A 242 -18.19 7.33 30.82
C SER A 242 -17.17 6.56 31.67
N ARG A 243 -15.89 6.56 31.25
CA ARG A 243 -14.78 5.80 31.86
C ARG A 243 -15.10 4.30 31.97
N GLN A 244 -15.77 3.75 30.96
CA GLN A 244 -16.15 2.35 30.91
C GLN A 244 -15.29 1.60 29.88
N ALA A 245 -14.81 0.42 30.28
CA ALA A 245 -14.15 -0.51 29.37
C ALA A 245 -14.95 -1.81 29.37
N GLU A 246 -15.70 -2.06 28.31
CA GLU A 246 -16.49 -3.26 28.14
C GLU A 246 -15.70 -4.29 27.32
N ARG A 247 -15.59 -5.51 27.83
CA ARG A 247 -14.99 -6.61 27.08
C ARG A 247 -16.04 -7.28 26.20
N ILE A 248 -16.02 -6.95 24.91
CA ILE A 248 -16.97 -7.45 23.92
C ILE A 248 -16.69 -8.92 23.57
N LEU A 249 -15.43 -9.32 23.50
CA LEU A 249 -15.04 -10.67 23.16
C LEU A 249 -13.79 -11.07 23.92
N GLU A 250 -13.76 -12.32 24.37
CA GLU A 250 -12.57 -13.00 24.90
C GLU A 250 -12.52 -14.38 24.24
N SER A 251 -11.46 -14.62 23.46
CA SER A 251 -11.16 -15.95 22.93
C SER A 251 -10.10 -16.59 23.81
N SER A 252 -10.53 -17.54 24.64
CA SER A 252 -9.66 -18.21 25.62
C SER A 252 -8.68 -19.20 24.97
N GLN A 253 -9.00 -19.71 23.78
CA GLN A 253 -8.27 -20.82 23.13
C GLN A 253 -7.53 -20.40 21.85
N SER A 254 -8.02 -19.37 21.15
CA SER A 254 -7.54 -19.01 19.81
C SER A 254 -7.24 -17.51 19.71
N LYS A 255 -6.34 -17.14 18.80
CA LYS A 255 -6.01 -15.73 18.57
C LYS A 255 -7.04 -15.11 17.65
N ILE A 256 -7.34 -13.82 17.83
CA ILE A 256 -8.16 -13.05 16.91
C ILE A 256 -7.33 -12.77 15.65
N ALA A 257 -7.76 -13.31 14.51
CA ALA A 257 -7.06 -13.19 13.23
C ALA A 257 -7.61 -12.05 12.36
N TYR A 258 -8.90 -11.75 12.49
CA TYR A 258 -9.60 -10.78 11.65
C TYR A 258 -10.77 -10.13 12.39
N VAL A 259 -10.97 -8.83 12.15
CA VAL A 259 -12.09 -8.05 12.67
C VAL A 259 -12.65 -7.19 11.55
N ALA A 260 -13.98 -7.19 11.42
CA ALA A 260 -14.74 -6.39 10.47
C ALA A 260 -15.98 -5.81 11.14
N MET A 261 -16.41 -4.65 10.67
CA MET A 261 -17.51 -3.90 11.27
C MET A 261 -18.38 -3.36 10.14
N ASN A 262 -19.70 -3.43 10.30
CA ASN A 262 -20.57 -2.73 9.37
C ASN A 262 -20.66 -1.23 9.73
N PRO A 263 -21.06 -0.37 8.79
CA PRO A 263 -21.15 1.07 9.03
C PRO A 263 -22.03 1.45 10.23
N SER A 264 -23.12 0.72 10.50
CA SER A 264 -24.00 1.00 11.65
C SER A 264 -23.35 0.71 13.00
N TYR A 265 -22.30 -0.11 13.07
CA TYR A 265 -21.52 -0.26 14.30
C TYR A 265 -20.72 1.00 14.63
N ARG A 266 -20.06 1.60 13.63
CA ARG A 266 -19.23 2.81 13.83
C ARG A 266 -20.08 4.05 14.07
N PHE A 267 -21.21 4.14 13.40
CA PHE A 267 -22.11 5.28 13.52
C PHE A 267 -23.40 4.81 14.17
N ARG A 268 -23.48 4.94 15.50
CA ARG A 268 -24.62 4.44 16.30
C ARG A 268 -25.99 5.00 15.90
N GLN A 269 -26.07 5.92 14.94
CA GLN A 269 -27.24 6.14 14.08
C GLN A 269 -26.80 7.02 12.90
N VAL A 270 -26.92 6.55 11.66
CA VAL A 270 -26.82 7.43 10.47
C VAL A 270 -28.22 7.56 9.90
N GLY A 271 -28.68 8.80 9.81
CA GLY A 271 -29.96 9.16 9.22
C GLY A 271 -29.99 8.80 7.74
N GLY A 272 -30.81 7.82 7.41
CA GLY A 272 -31.19 7.37 6.07
C GLY A 272 -32.06 6.12 6.21
N GLU A 273 -33.18 6.03 5.50
CA GLU A 273 -34.08 4.85 5.55
C GLU A 273 -33.35 3.54 5.20
N THR A 274 -32.31 3.62 4.38
CA THR A 274 -31.39 2.53 3.98
C THR A 274 -30.63 1.91 5.16
N LEU A 275 -30.34 2.66 6.23
CA LEU A 275 -29.64 2.20 7.44
C LEU A 275 -30.59 1.92 8.61
N ALA A 276 -31.86 2.32 8.51
CA ALA A 276 -32.87 2.14 9.56
C ALA A 276 -33.20 0.66 9.85
N ARG A 277 -32.81 -0.26 8.95
CA ARG A 277 -32.99 -1.71 9.09
C ARG A 277 -31.69 -2.48 9.39
N THR A 278 -30.52 -1.85 9.28
CA THR A 278 -29.23 -2.49 9.52
C THR A 278 -28.97 -2.54 11.02
N ARG A 279 -28.64 -3.74 11.52
CA ARG A 279 -28.29 -3.94 12.93
C ARG A 279 -26.77 -3.78 13.09
N PRO A 280 -26.28 -3.07 14.12
CA PRO A 280 -24.84 -2.98 14.39
C PRO A 280 -24.21 -4.37 14.52
N LEU A 281 -23.17 -4.64 13.74
CA LEU A 281 -22.49 -5.93 13.70
C LEU A 281 -20.97 -5.74 13.74
N LEU A 282 -20.35 -6.45 14.68
CA LEU A 282 -18.93 -6.71 14.75
C LEU A 282 -18.70 -8.19 14.41
N HIS A 283 -17.98 -8.44 13.31
CA HIS A 283 -17.53 -9.77 12.92
C HIS A 283 -16.08 -9.94 13.35
N CYS A 284 -15.81 -10.99 14.13
CA CYS A 284 -14.48 -11.43 14.50
C CYS A 284 -14.25 -12.84 13.96
N ARG A 285 -13.06 -13.13 13.43
CA ARG A 285 -12.63 -14.49 13.09
C ARG A 285 -11.39 -14.85 13.88
N THR A 286 -11.42 -15.98 14.55
CA THR A 286 -10.29 -16.53 15.31
C THR A 286 -9.41 -17.41 14.42
N SER A 287 -8.21 -17.75 14.90
CA SER A 287 -7.19 -18.51 14.15
C SER A 287 -7.59 -19.96 13.84
N ASP A 288 -8.58 -20.49 14.55
CA ASP A 288 -9.23 -21.77 14.31
C ASP A 288 -10.41 -21.66 13.31
N GLU A 289 -10.53 -20.51 12.62
CA GLU A 289 -11.54 -20.23 11.59
C GLU A 289 -13.00 -20.23 12.12
N VAL A 290 -13.20 -20.01 13.43
CA VAL A 290 -14.51 -19.73 13.99
C VAL A 290 -14.88 -18.26 13.79
N HIS A 291 -16.10 -18.01 13.31
CA HIS A 291 -16.62 -16.66 13.09
C HIS A 291 -17.54 -16.26 14.25
N HIS A 292 -17.14 -15.28 15.04
CA HIS A 292 -17.96 -14.69 16.09
C HIS A 292 -18.64 -13.43 15.58
N LEU A 293 -19.97 -13.41 15.63
CA LEU A 293 -20.82 -12.28 15.26
C LEU A 293 -21.36 -11.65 16.53
N ILE A 294 -20.95 -10.43 16.83
CA ILE A 294 -21.45 -9.64 17.95
C ILE A 294 -22.41 -8.59 17.41
N LEU A 295 -23.67 -8.75 17.77
CA LEU A 295 -24.77 -7.88 17.40
C LEU A 295 -25.13 -7.00 18.59
N LYS A 296 -25.43 -5.71 18.34
CA LYS A 296 -25.99 -4.81 19.35
C LYS A 296 -27.47 -4.53 19.09
N ASP A 297 -28.13 -4.02 20.12
CA ASP A 297 -29.53 -3.55 20.10
C ASP A 297 -30.53 -4.60 19.56
N PRO A 298 -30.79 -5.71 20.28
CA PRO A 298 -30.25 -6.10 21.59
C PRO A 298 -28.88 -6.78 21.48
N ASP A 299 -28.18 -6.95 22.59
CA ASP A 299 -26.90 -7.67 22.58
C ASP A 299 -27.11 -9.16 22.33
N HIS A 300 -26.46 -9.67 21.28
CA HIS A 300 -26.53 -11.08 20.92
C HIS A 300 -25.23 -11.54 20.28
N ARG A 301 -24.84 -12.79 20.53
CA ARG A 301 -23.60 -13.36 20.01
C ARG A 301 -23.90 -14.68 19.32
N ILE A 302 -23.45 -14.81 18.08
CA ILE A 302 -23.59 -16.03 17.29
C ILE A 302 -22.18 -16.51 16.92
N ALA A 303 -21.90 -17.78 17.14
CA ALA A 303 -20.69 -18.42 16.65
C ALA A 303 -21.03 -19.24 15.40
N VAL A 304 -20.43 -18.90 14.28
CA VAL A 304 -20.65 -19.56 12.99
C VAL A 304 -19.40 -20.36 12.65
N ALA A 305 -19.59 -21.66 12.47
CA ALA A 305 -18.56 -22.54 11.92
C ALA A 305 -18.81 -22.71 10.43
N THR A 306 -17.85 -22.32 9.59
CA THR A 306 -17.94 -22.59 8.15
C THR A 306 -17.53 -24.03 7.85
N PRO A 307 -18.17 -24.71 6.88
CA PRO A 307 -17.78 -26.04 6.47
C PRO A 307 -16.29 -26.14 6.09
N PRO A 308 -15.53 -27.13 6.61
CA PRO A 308 -14.09 -27.26 6.35
C PRO A 308 -13.74 -27.34 4.86
N GLU A 309 -14.61 -27.96 4.06
CA GLU A 309 -14.44 -28.09 2.62
C GLU A 309 -14.50 -26.76 1.87
N TRP A 310 -14.93 -25.66 2.51
CA TRP A 310 -14.88 -24.34 1.88
C TRP A 310 -13.45 -23.82 1.73
N GLN A 311 -12.54 -24.23 2.63
CA GLN A 311 -11.15 -23.79 2.63
C GLN A 311 -10.33 -24.33 1.45
N GLN A 312 -10.84 -25.36 0.76
CA GLN A 312 -10.17 -25.94 -0.41
C GLN A 312 -10.20 -25.02 -1.64
N TRP A 313 -11.05 -23.99 -1.64
CA TRP A 313 -11.29 -23.12 -2.79
C TRP A 313 -10.51 -21.81 -2.72
N TYR A 314 -10.01 -21.34 -3.86
CA TYR A 314 -9.30 -20.08 -3.95
C TYR A 314 -10.24 -18.88 -3.81
N VAL A 315 -9.74 -17.79 -3.20
CA VAL A 315 -10.50 -16.58 -2.87
C VAL A 315 -11.77 -16.88 -2.06
N ASN A 316 -11.78 -17.96 -1.27
CA ASN A 316 -12.90 -18.23 -0.38
C ASN A 316 -12.97 -17.14 0.71
N HIS A 317 -13.94 -16.24 0.57
CA HIS A 317 -14.13 -15.08 1.42
C HIS A 317 -15.56 -15.05 1.94
N CYS A 318 -15.70 -14.88 3.25
CA CYS A 318 -16.99 -14.77 3.93
C CYS A 318 -17.13 -13.38 4.54
N GLU A 319 -18.24 -12.72 4.24
CA GLU A 319 -18.64 -11.42 4.78
C GLU A 319 -20.00 -11.56 5.46
N PHE A 320 -20.24 -10.76 6.49
CA PHE A 320 -21.48 -10.83 7.25
C PHE A 320 -22.22 -9.51 7.21
N ALA A 321 -23.55 -9.58 7.12
CA ALA A 321 -24.44 -8.44 7.26
C ALA A 321 -25.52 -8.80 8.29
N ALA A 322 -26.02 -7.79 9.00
CA ALA A 322 -27.10 -7.97 9.95
C ALA A 322 -28.20 -6.94 9.72
N THR A 323 -29.44 -7.40 9.73
CA THR A 323 -30.63 -6.57 9.82
C THR A 323 -31.27 -6.75 11.19
N LYS A 324 -32.34 -6.00 11.47
CA LYS A 324 -33.17 -6.21 12.67
C LYS A 324 -33.81 -7.60 12.73
N GLU A 325 -34.03 -8.22 11.57
CA GLU A 325 -34.79 -9.47 11.45
C GLU A 325 -33.92 -10.69 11.23
N SER A 326 -32.72 -10.54 10.64
CA SER A 326 -31.90 -11.68 10.24
C SER A 326 -30.43 -11.32 10.10
N VAL A 327 -29.59 -12.34 10.17
CA VAL A 327 -28.15 -12.26 9.90
C VAL A 327 -27.86 -13.03 8.61
N PHE A 328 -26.97 -12.48 7.79
CA PHE A 328 -26.63 -13.02 6.49
C PHE A 328 -25.13 -13.21 6.35
N LEU A 329 -24.73 -14.27 5.67
CA LEU A 329 -23.36 -14.56 5.25
C LEU A 329 -23.31 -14.51 3.72
N ARG A 330 -22.48 -13.63 3.16
CA ARG A 330 -22.09 -13.68 1.75
C ARG A 330 -20.78 -14.44 1.63
N ARG A 331 -20.80 -15.49 0.83
CA ARG A 331 -19.61 -16.26 0.47
C ARG A 331 -19.26 -16.00 -0.98
N THR A 332 -18.03 -15.58 -1.24
CA THR A 332 -17.48 -15.47 -2.60
C THR A 332 -16.33 -16.46 -2.73
N TRP A 333 -16.27 -17.20 -3.82
CA TRP A 333 -15.20 -18.15 -4.08
C TRP A 333 -15.03 -18.43 -5.58
N LEU A 334 -13.90 -19.03 -5.94
CA LEU A 334 -13.63 -19.53 -7.28
C LEU A 334 -13.57 -21.06 -7.28
N ASP A 335 -14.18 -21.70 -8.28
CA ASP A 335 -14.08 -23.14 -8.56
C ASP A 335 -12.64 -23.49 -9.04
N TYR A 336 -11.66 -23.22 -8.19
CA TYR A 336 -10.24 -23.47 -8.41
C TYR A 336 -9.59 -23.77 -7.06
N PRO A 337 -8.77 -24.83 -6.94
CA PRO A 337 -8.15 -25.20 -5.67
C PRO A 337 -7.33 -24.06 -5.08
N ALA A 338 -7.40 -23.82 -3.77
CA ALA A 338 -6.54 -22.87 -3.08
C ALA A 338 -5.05 -23.23 -3.30
N PRO A 339 -4.17 -22.23 -3.44
CA PRO A 339 -2.77 -22.51 -3.68
C PRO A 339 -2.15 -23.22 -2.46
N PRO A 340 -1.14 -24.08 -2.66
CA PRO A 340 -0.33 -24.56 -1.55
C PRO A 340 0.30 -23.38 -0.79
N ALA A 341 0.68 -23.60 0.48
CA ALA A 341 1.24 -22.56 1.35
C ALA A 341 2.44 -21.78 0.75
N ARG A 342 3.10 -22.33 -0.28
CA ARG A 342 4.03 -21.63 -1.16
C ARG A 342 3.51 -21.64 -2.58
N ILE A 343 3.09 -20.47 -3.08
CA ILE A 343 2.61 -20.30 -4.45
C ILE A 343 3.77 -20.56 -5.41
N ASN A 344 3.69 -21.63 -6.21
CA ASN A 344 4.60 -21.86 -7.33
C ASN A 344 4.15 -20.97 -8.52
N PRO A 345 5.06 -20.26 -9.21
CA PRO A 345 4.78 -19.60 -10.49
C PRO A 345 3.97 -20.41 -11.51
N ASP A 346 4.14 -21.74 -11.54
CA ASP A 346 3.38 -22.63 -12.43
C ASP A 346 1.88 -22.64 -12.09
N TRP A 347 1.54 -22.69 -10.81
CA TRP A 347 0.16 -22.63 -10.33
C TRP A 347 -0.50 -21.32 -10.75
N TRP A 348 0.23 -20.20 -10.66
CA TRP A 348 -0.30 -18.90 -11.08
C TRP A 348 -0.54 -18.82 -12.58
N THR A 349 0.39 -19.35 -13.36
CA THR A 349 0.28 -19.41 -14.83
C THR A 349 -0.92 -20.26 -15.24
N GLU A 350 -1.12 -21.41 -14.58
CA GLU A 350 -2.27 -22.27 -14.80
C GLU A 350 -3.58 -21.58 -14.38
N PHE A 351 -3.63 -21.01 -13.18
CA PHE A 351 -4.78 -20.28 -12.67
C PHE A 351 -5.22 -19.17 -13.63
N GLN A 352 -4.29 -18.40 -14.21
CA GLN A 352 -4.61 -17.33 -15.16
C GLN A 352 -5.15 -17.84 -16.49
N ARG A 353 -4.67 -19.00 -16.97
CA ARG A 353 -5.07 -19.58 -18.26
C ARG A 353 -6.38 -20.34 -18.19
N THR A 354 -6.70 -20.89 -17.02
CA THR A 354 -7.87 -21.76 -16.83
C THR A 354 -9.14 -20.93 -16.61
N PRO A 355 -10.18 -21.08 -17.45
CA PRO A 355 -11.51 -20.58 -17.16
C PRO A 355 -12.02 -21.16 -15.85
N LYS A 356 -12.70 -20.35 -15.04
CA LYS A 356 -13.10 -20.72 -13.68
C LYS A 356 -14.43 -20.10 -13.33
N ASN A 357 -15.26 -20.81 -12.61
CA ASN A 357 -16.51 -20.23 -12.15
C ASN A 357 -16.24 -19.41 -10.89
N GLN A 358 -16.74 -18.18 -10.88
CA GLN A 358 -16.89 -17.40 -9.68
C GLN A 358 -18.30 -17.60 -9.16
N SER A 359 -18.39 -18.07 -7.92
CA SER A 359 -19.63 -18.28 -7.22
C SER A 359 -19.79 -17.22 -6.14
N VAL A 360 -20.99 -16.66 -6.03
CA VAL A 360 -21.40 -15.81 -4.92
C VAL A 360 -22.67 -16.42 -4.33
N GLU A 361 -22.61 -16.78 -3.06
CA GLU A 361 -23.68 -17.43 -2.31
C GLU A 361 -24.12 -16.50 -1.17
N LEU A 362 -25.43 -16.46 -0.94
CA LEU A 362 -26.04 -15.80 0.20
C LEU A 362 -26.64 -16.88 1.10
N TYR A 363 -26.22 -16.87 2.36
CA TYR A 363 -26.77 -17.71 3.42
C TYR A 363 -27.49 -16.84 4.44
N ARG A 364 -28.57 -17.36 5.01
CA ARG A 364 -29.15 -16.87 6.26
C ARG A 364 -28.49 -17.62 7.40
N VAL A 365 -28.10 -16.89 8.44
CA VAL A 365 -27.48 -17.45 9.64
C VAL A 365 -28.56 -17.57 10.71
N ASP A 366 -28.74 -18.77 11.25
CA ASP A 366 -29.66 -19.00 12.37
C ASP A 366 -29.01 -18.64 13.72
N GLU A 367 -29.80 -18.69 14.81
CA GLU A 367 -29.33 -18.34 16.16
C GLU A 367 -28.26 -19.29 16.71
N THR A 368 -28.18 -20.52 16.19
CA THR A 368 -27.15 -21.51 16.54
C THR A 368 -25.89 -21.40 15.69
N GLY A 369 -25.90 -20.52 14.68
CA GLY A 369 -24.83 -20.35 13.70
C GLY A 369 -24.90 -21.30 12.51
N GLY A 370 -26.02 -22.01 12.32
CA GLY A 370 -26.31 -22.79 11.13
C GLY A 370 -26.50 -21.89 9.90
N LEU A 371 -26.28 -22.47 8.72
CA LEU A 371 -26.23 -21.75 7.44
C LEU A 371 -27.26 -22.30 6.46
N ASP A 372 -28.29 -21.51 6.20
CA ASP A 372 -29.34 -21.83 5.22
C ASP A 372 -29.08 -21.09 3.91
N LEU A 373 -28.85 -21.82 2.81
CA LEU A 373 -28.64 -21.21 1.51
C LEU A 373 -29.91 -20.50 1.03
N VAL A 374 -29.84 -19.19 0.80
CA VAL A 374 -30.93 -18.36 0.29
C VAL A 374 -30.85 -18.22 -1.22
N ASN A 375 -29.67 -17.91 -1.74
CA ASN A 375 -29.45 -17.72 -3.18
C ASN A 375 -28.00 -18.04 -3.57
N ARG A 376 -27.81 -18.46 -4.81
CA ARG A 376 -26.50 -18.70 -5.43
C ARG A 376 -26.50 -18.13 -6.83
N TYR A 377 -25.46 -17.36 -7.12
CA TYR A 377 -25.12 -16.91 -8.45
C TYR A 377 -23.76 -17.41 -8.85
N SER A 378 -23.60 -17.78 -10.12
CA SER A 378 -22.34 -18.30 -10.63
C SER A 378 -22.10 -17.78 -12.04
N LEU A 379 -20.86 -17.36 -12.30
CA LEU A 379 -20.42 -16.83 -13.58
C LEU A 379 -19.09 -17.47 -13.96
N THR A 380 -18.96 -17.94 -15.20
CA THR A 380 -17.69 -18.40 -15.72
C THR A 380 -16.80 -17.20 -16.09
N LEU A 381 -15.68 -17.05 -15.39
CA LEU A 381 -14.63 -16.11 -15.73
C LEU A 381 -13.77 -16.68 -16.88
N PRO A 382 -13.55 -15.93 -17.96
CA PRO A 382 -12.71 -16.39 -19.05
C PRO A 382 -11.25 -16.51 -18.61
N GLY A 383 -10.59 -17.58 -19.05
CA GLY A 383 -9.15 -17.75 -18.90
C GLY A 383 -8.40 -16.91 -19.93
N GLY A 384 -7.27 -16.30 -19.55
CA GLY A 384 -6.42 -15.58 -20.49
C GLY A 384 -5.54 -14.49 -19.86
N PRO A 385 -4.44 -14.11 -20.54
CA PRO A 385 -3.58 -13.02 -20.10
C PRO A 385 -4.35 -11.69 -20.16
N GLY A 386 -4.83 -11.21 -19.01
CA GLY A 386 -5.50 -9.92 -18.86
C GLY A 386 -6.90 -9.94 -18.24
N THR A 387 -7.50 -11.11 -17.96
CA THR A 387 -8.84 -11.21 -17.37
C THR A 387 -8.84 -11.03 -15.84
N ILE A 388 -7.73 -11.38 -15.20
CA ILE A 388 -7.38 -11.00 -13.82
C ILE A 388 -6.01 -10.36 -13.89
N ARG A 389 -5.96 -9.04 -14.06
CA ARG A 389 -4.76 -8.27 -13.75
C ARG A 389 -4.65 -8.23 -12.23
N GLU A 390 -4.00 -9.23 -11.65
CA GLU A 390 -3.32 -8.96 -10.40
C GLU A 390 -2.11 -8.09 -10.73
N ALA A 391 -1.77 -7.21 -9.79
CA ALA A 391 -0.59 -6.37 -9.84
C ALA A 391 0.65 -7.27 -9.91
N ASP A 392 1.02 -7.64 -11.14
CA ASP A 392 2.24 -8.35 -11.48
C ASP A 392 3.39 -7.70 -10.70
N PRO A 393 4.19 -8.45 -9.93
CA PRO A 393 5.11 -7.92 -8.93
C PRO A 393 6.24 -7.15 -9.63
N PRO A 394 6.19 -5.82 -9.78
CA PRO A 394 7.31 -5.08 -10.32
C PRO A 394 8.26 -4.72 -9.16
N SER A 395 7.93 -5.14 -7.93
CA SER A 395 8.32 -4.45 -6.71
C SER A 395 9.75 -4.76 -6.29
N HIS A 396 10.38 -5.84 -6.75
CA HIS A 396 11.75 -6.13 -6.31
C HIS A 396 12.79 -5.65 -7.32
N VAL A 397 12.66 -5.98 -8.61
CA VAL A 397 13.65 -5.57 -9.62
C VAL A 397 13.55 -4.07 -9.94
N LYS A 398 12.34 -3.51 -10.02
CA LYS A 398 12.15 -2.07 -10.26
C LYS A 398 12.61 -1.24 -9.05
N ARG A 399 12.37 -1.70 -7.80
CA ARG A 399 12.89 -1.03 -6.59
C ARG A 399 14.42 -0.97 -6.52
N PHE A 400 15.14 -1.97 -7.02
CA PHE A 400 16.60 -1.95 -7.02
C PHE A 400 17.18 -1.04 -8.11
N VAL A 401 16.50 -0.92 -9.25
CA VAL A 401 16.99 -0.13 -10.41
C VAL A 401 16.54 1.34 -10.36
N THR A 402 15.44 1.66 -9.66
CA THR A 402 14.92 3.03 -9.55
C THR A 402 15.08 3.67 -8.16
N ALA A 403 15.82 3.06 -7.22
CA ALA A 403 16.04 3.65 -5.91
C ALA A 403 16.96 4.88 -6.02
N PHE A 404 16.40 6.06 -5.73
CA PHE A 404 17.17 7.23 -5.31
C PHE A 404 18.09 6.84 -4.13
N SER A 405 19.24 7.49 -3.98
CA SER A 405 19.99 7.32 -2.73
C SER A 405 19.13 7.78 -1.55
N PRO A 406 19.28 7.15 -0.37
CA PRO A 406 18.64 7.60 0.86
C PRO A 406 18.87 9.11 1.12
N LEU A 407 20.07 9.61 0.77
CA LEU A 407 20.45 11.01 0.95
C LEU A 407 19.69 11.98 0.04
N LEU A 408 19.41 11.63 -1.23
CA LEU A 408 18.56 12.46 -2.10
C LEU A 408 17.11 12.46 -1.63
N PHE A 409 16.64 11.33 -1.12
CA PHE A 409 15.30 11.26 -0.53
C PHE A 409 15.21 12.17 0.69
N ASP A 410 16.17 12.13 1.63
CA ASP A 410 16.15 13.00 2.81
C ASP A 410 16.29 14.49 2.44
N LEU A 411 17.14 14.82 1.46
CA LEU A 411 17.31 16.19 0.94
C LEU A 411 16.06 16.74 0.26
N PHE A 412 15.22 15.88 -0.32
CA PHE A 412 13.94 16.29 -0.89
C PHE A 412 12.98 16.79 0.19
N TRP A 413 13.00 16.21 1.39
CA TRP A 413 12.10 16.58 2.49
C TRP A 413 12.63 17.73 3.37
N LEU A 414 13.95 17.84 3.53
CA LEU A 414 14.62 18.83 4.39
C LEU A 414 14.21 20.31 4.22
N PRO A 415 13.97 20.84 3.00
CA PRO A 415 13.70 22.28 2.84
C PRO A 415 12.28 22.71 3.23
N PHE A 416 11.36 21.78 3.54
CA PHE A 416 9.95 22.12 3.79
C PHE A 416 9.42 21.46 5.08
N PRO A 417 8.65 22.20 5.91
CA PRO A 417 8.06 21.64 7.12
C PRO A 417 7.01 20.57 6.79
N ALA A 418 6.77 19.62 7.70
CA ALA A 418 5.83 18.50 7.48
C ALA A 418 4.43 18.97 7.05
N GLY A 419 3.96 20.12 7.57
CA GLY A 419 2.67 20.71 7.21
C GLY A 419 2.59 21.25 5.77
N PHE A 420 3.72 21.56 5.12
CA PHE A 420 3.75 21.94 3.69
C PHE A 420 3.37 20.75 2.81
N TRP A 421 3.99 19.59 3.06
CA TRP A 421 3.73 18.37 2.31
C TRP A 421 2.33 17.81 2.54
N GLN A 422 1.81 17.89 3.77
CA GLN A 422 0.44 17.51 4.10
C GLN A 422 -0.59 18.41 3.39
N ASN A 423 -0.37 19.73 3.32
CA ASN A 423 -1.22 20.62 2.54
C ASN A 423 -1.16 20.34 1.04
N LEU A 424 0.02 20.04 0.49
CA LEU A 424 0.18 19.70 -0.94
C LEU A 424 -0.55 18.38 -1.28
N LEU A 425 -0.45 17.38 -0.40
CA LEU A 425 -1.14 16.09 -0.51
C LEU A 425 -2.66 16.24 -0.57
N GLN A 426 -3.22 17.20 0.17
CA GLN A 426 -4.66 17.43 0.24
C GLN A 426 -5.19 18.32 -0.90
N ARG A 427 -4.37 19.24 -1.43
CA ARG A 427 -4.82 20.25 -2.40
C ARG A 427 -4.59 19.89 -3.87
N SER A 428 -3.71 18.93 -4.18
CA SER A 428 -3.37 18.60 -5.56
C SER A 428 -3.20 17.10 -5.77
N GLU A 429 -3.99 16.54 -6.68
CA GLU A 429 -3.88 15.13 -7.08
C GLU A 429 -2.52 14.84 -7.73
N PHE A 430 -1.96 15.78 -8.48
CA PHE A 430 -0.62 15.69 -9.05
C PHE A 430 0.45 15.62 -7.96
N ALA A 431 0.38 16.51 -6.96
CA ALA A 431 1.28 16.49 -5.82
C ALA A 431 1.15 15.19 -5.03
N ARG A 432 -0.08 14.68 -4.86
CA ARG A 432 -0.35 13.41 -4.18
C ARG A 432 0.30 12.23 -4.89
N GLU A 433 0.09 12.06 -6.19
CA GLU A 433 0.69 10.97 -6.96
C GLU A 433 2.22 11.08 -7.03
N PHE A 434 2.76 12.30 -7.17
CA PHE A 434 4.20 12.54 -7.16
C PHE A 434 4.82 12.18 -5.79
N ILE A 435 4.23 12.65 -4.69
CA ILE A 435 4.67 12.36 -3.32
C ILE A 435 4.56 10.86 -3.01
N LEU A 436 3.46 10.21 -3.40
CA LEU A 436 3.30 8.76 -3.24
C LEU A 436 4.30 7.99 -4.09
N GLY A 437 4.63 8.46 -5.30
CA GLY A 437 5.70 7.95 -6.14
C GLY A 437 7.06 8.04 -5.44
N VAL A 438 7.40 9.21 -4.91
CA VAL A 438 8.65 9.44 -4.13
C VAL A 438 8.71 8.57 -2.88
N LEU A 439 7.61 8.44 -2.12
CA LEU A 439 7.51 7.56 -0.95
C LEU A 439 7.62 6.08 -1.31
N ARG A 440 7.09 5.65 -2.46
CA ARG A 440 7.24 4.28 -2.99
C ARG A 440 8.67 3.98 -3.44
N MET A 441 9.43 5.02 -3.81
CA MET A 441 10.85 4.98 -4.12
C MET A 441 11.75 5.06 -2.88
N ARG A 442 11.18 5.26 -1.68
CA ARG A 442 11.93 5.22 -0.41
C ARG A 442 12.62 3.87 -0.29
N ALA A 443 13.95 3.87 -0.40
CA ALA A 443 14.73 2.72 0.03
C ALA A 443 14.38 2.47 1.49
N GLN A 444 13.89 1.26 1.82
CA GLN A 444 13.99 0.81 3.20
C GLN A 444 15.46 0.99 3.57
N TYR A 445 15.73 1.67 4.69
CA TYR A 445 17.06 1.80 5.28
C TYR A 445 17.60 0.39 5.59
N SER A 446 18.00 -0.33 4.56
CA SER A 446 18.62 -1.63 4.69
C SER A 446 20.09 -1.34 4.87
N VAL A 447 20.68 -1.94 5.89
CA VAL A 447 22.12 -1.87 6.17
C VAL A 447 22.91 -2.21 4.90
N TRP A 448 22.38 -3.10 4.05
CA TRP A 448 22.94 -3.45 2.74
C TRP A 448 23.04 -2.28 1.76
N SER A 449 22.03 -1.42 1.66
CA SER A 449 22.06 -0.23 0.80
C SER A 449 23.16 0.75 1.23
N LEU A 450 23.31 0.94 2.54
CA LEU A 450 24.38 1.77 3.12
C LEU A 450 25.76 1.17 2.86
N LEU A 451 25.91 -0.15 3.02
CA LEU A 451 27.16 -0.86 2.74
C LEU A 451 27.56 -0.78 1.27
N VAL A 452 26.60 -0.96 0.35
CA VAL A 452 26.83 -0.85 -1.10
C VAL A 452 27.21 0.57 -1.50
N THR A 453 26.51 1.57 -0.96
CA THR A 453 26.85 2.98 -1.18
C THR A 453 28.24 3.31 -0.64
N ALA A 454 28.57 2.85 0.57
CA ALA A 454 29.90 3.02 1.17
C ALA A 454 31.00 2.34 0.34
N ALA A 455 30.75 1.14 -0.19
CA ALA A 455 31.68 0.45 -1.08
C ALA A 455 31.92 1.24 -2.38
N MET A 456 30.87 1.76 -3.01
CA MET A 456 31.01 2.57 -4.23
C MET A 456 31.72 3.90 -3.97
N LEU A 457 31.47 4.54 -2.83
CA LEU A 457 32.21 5.73 -2.41
C LEU A 457 33.69 5.43 -2.14
N ALA A 458 34.00 4.32 -1.47
CA ALA A 458 35.37 3.89 -1.23
C ALA A 458 36.11 3.58 -2.55
N LEU A 459 35.44 2.92 -3.49
CA LEU A 459 35.97 2.66 -4.83
C LEU A 459 36.20 3.94 -5.63
N THR A 460 35.22 4.86 -5.61
CA THR A 460 35.32 6.18 -6.25
C THR A 460 36.47 7.01 -5.66
N PHE A 461 36.61 7.01 -4.33
CA PHE A 461 37.70 7.69 -3.64
C PHE A 461 39.05 7.07 -3.99
N ARG A 462 39.17 5.74 -3.94
CA ARG A 462 40.41 5.03 -4.29
C ARG A 462 40.80 5.29 -5.75
N HIS A 463 39.83 5.30 -6.66
CA HIS A 463 40.04 5.56 -8.09
C HIS A 463 40.38 7.04 -8.38
N GLY A 464 39.71 7.96 -7.71
CA GLY A 464 39.81 9.40 -7.94
C GLY A 464 40.95 10.11 -7.18
N ARG A 465 41.32 9.64 -5.99
CA ARG A 465 42.38 10.22 -5.15
C ARG A 465 43.71 10.43 -5.89
N PRO A 466 44.25 9.44 -6.65
CA PRO A 466 45.50 9.64 -7.39
C PRO A 466 45.32 10.48 -8.67
N ARG A 467 44.11 10.55 -9.23
CA ARG A 467 43.79 11.20 -10.51
C ARG A 467 43.22 12.61 -10.37
N ARG A 468 42.97 13.07 -9.15
CA ARG A 468 42.33 14.36 -8.88
C ARG A 468 43.16 15.53 -9.42
N THR A 469 42.50 16.44 -10.13
CA THR A 469 43.06 17.74 -10.51
C THR A 469 42.93 18.75 -9.38
N SER A 470 41.87 18.63 -8.57
CA SER A 470 41.63 19.42 -7.36
C SER A 470 40.86 18.59 -6.34
N TRP A 471 40.93 18.99 -5.06
CA TRP A 471 40.14 18.35 -4.01
C TRP A 471 38.63 18.59 -4.16
N GLY A 472 38.22 19.79 -4.61
CA GLY A 472 36.82 20.11 -4.87
C GLY A 472 36.18 19.21 -5.92
N ARG A 473 36.90 18.87 -7.00
CA ARG A 473 36.39 17.96 -8.03
C ARG A 473 36.23 16.52 -7.53
N LEU A 474 37.11 16.07 -6.64
CA LEU A 474 36.97 14.75 -6.01
C LEU A 474 35.77 14.74 -5.06
N ALA A 475 35.61 15.79 -4.24
CA ALA A 475 34.47 15.95 -3.34
C ALA A 475 33.14 15.96 -4.13
N PHE A 476 33.07 16.70 -5.24
CA PHE A 476 31.91 16.71 -6.14
C PHE A 476 31.55 15.29 -6.59
N TRP A 477 32.52 14.51 -7.09
CA TRP A 477 32.24 13.15 -7.56
C TRP A 477 31.80 12.21 -6.45
N LEU A 478 32.36 12.34 -5.24
CA LEU A 478 31.90 11.55 -4.09
C LEU A 478 30.46 11.91 -3.71
N VAL A 479 30.13 13.20 -3.66
CA VAL A 479 28.75 13.65 -3.39
C VAL A 479 27.81 13.17 -4.50
N PHE A 480 28.22 13.29 -5.76
CA PHE A 480 27.43 12.83 -6.91
C PHE A 480 27.15 11.32 -6.87
N VAL A 481 28.15 10.49 -6.54
CA VAL A 481 28.00 9.05 -6.35
C VAL A 481 27.16 8.73 -5.11
N ALA A 482 27.32 9.48 -4.01
CA ALA A 482 26.51 9.31 -2.80
C ALA A 482 25.03 9.59 -3.09
N LEU A 483 24.74 10.62 -3.89
CA LEU A 483 23.39 11.06 -4.23
C LEU A 483 22.74 10.16 -5.29
N LEU A 484 23.46 9.73 -6.32
CA LEU A 484 22.89 8.95 -7.43
C LEU A 484 23.24 7.46 -7.40
N ASN A 485 23.89 7.00 -6.32
CA ASN A 485 24.19 5.61 -6.04
C ASN A 485 24.87 4.89 -7.23
N LEU A 486 24.38 3.73 -7.65
CA LEU A 486 24.93 2.96 -8.78
C LEU A 486 25.01 3.78 -10.08
N THR A 487 23.97 4.55 -10.40
CA THR A 487 23.95 5.41 -11.60
C THR A 487 25.05 6.46 -11.54
N GLY A 488 25.20 7.11 -10.39
CA GLY A 488 26.29 8.06 -10.16
C GLY A 488 27.68 7.44 -10.30
N PHE A 489 27.85 6.22 -9.76
CA PHE A 489 29.11 5.46 -9.84
C PHE A 489 29.47 5.10 -11.29
N LEU A 490 28.50 4.61 -12.07
CA LEU A 490 28.71 4.23 -13.47
C LEU A 490 29.07 5.45 -14.34
N VAL A 491 28.39 6.59 -14.13
CA VAL A 491 28.70 7.85 -14.81
C VAL A 491 30.10 8.35 -14.43
N TYR A 492 30.44 8.33 -13.13
CA TYR A 492 31.78 8.65 -12.66
C TYR A 492 32.84 7.79 -13.35
N TRP A 493 32.61 6.47 -13.40
CA TRP A 493 33.55 5.52 -13.99
C TRP A 493 33.73 5.78 -15.48
N ALA A 494 32.64 5.91 -16.23
CA ALA A 494 32.67 6.17 -17.67
C ALA A 494 33.44 7.46 -18.02
N LEU A 495 33.23 8.53 -17.26
CA LEU A 495 33.83 9.84 -17.56
C LEU A 495 35.26 10.00 -17.04
N ASN A 496 35.67 9.25 -16.02
CA ASN A 496 36.95 9.44 -15.35
C ASN A 496 37.92 8.25 -15.52
N HIS A 497 37.50 7.18 -16.19
CA HIS A 497 38.37 6.05 -16.53
C HIS A 497 39.18 6.35 -17.80
N THR A 498 40.24 7.15 -17.64
CA THR A 498 41.22 7.42 -18.70
C THR A 498 42.55 6.72 -18.40
N PRO A 499 43.30 6.30 -19.44
CA PRO A 499 44.61 5.71 -19.28
C PRO A 499 45.58 6.74 -18.69
N THR A 500 46.44 6.27 -17.79
CA THR A 500 47.34 7.15 -17.02
C THR A 500 48.79 6.71 -17.17
N MET A 501 49.70 7.69 -17.26
CA MET A 501 51.15 7.52 -17.19
C MET A 501 51.69 8.01 -15.83
N ALA A 502 52.79 7.44 -15.33
CA ALA A 502 53.45 7.94 -14.14
C ALA A 502 54.37 9.12 -14.49
N CYS A 503 54.29 10.22 -13.75
CA CYS A 503 55.23 11.33 -13.91
C CYS A 503 56.64 10.87 -13.47
N PRO A 504 57.66 10.97 -14.33
CA PRO A 504 59.00 10.51 -14.00
C PRO A 504 59.65 11.27 -12.84
N ALA A 505 59.28 12.54 -12.64
CA ALA A 505 59.85 13.39 -11.59
C ALA A 505 59.20 13.20 -10.20
N CYS A 506 57.94 12.78 -10.12
CA CYS A 506 57.22 12.69 -8.83
C CYS A 506 56.42 11.40 -8.61
N GLY A 507 56.49 10.45 -9.55
CA GLY A 507 55.79 9.16 -9.51
C GLY A 507 54.26 9.23 -9.58
N LYS A 508 53.65 10.43 -9.60
CA LYS A 508 52.20 10.59 -9.60
C LYS A 508 51.61 10.24 -10.97
N ARG A 509 50.51 9.47 -10.98
CA ARG A 509 49.80 9.10 -12.21
C ARG A 509 49.04 10.30 -12.79
N ARG A 510 49.14 10.49 -14.11
CA ARG A 510 48.58 11.61 -14.89
C ARG A 510 47.91 11.09 -16.15
N GLY A 511 46.83 11.75 -16.58
CA GLY A 511 46.16 11.41 -17.83
C GLY A 511 47.11 11.60 -19.02
N MET A 512 47.01 10.72 -20.01
CA MET A 512 47.93 10.72 -21.17
C MET A 512 47.85 11.99 -22.02
N SER A 513 46.77 12.77 -21.94
CA SER A 513 46.55 13.99 -22.74
C SER A 513 47.26 15.25 -22.24
N ARG A 514 48.08 15.15 -21.18
CA ARG A 514 48.79 16.31 -20.62
C ARG A 514 50.26 16.32 -20.98
N ILE A 515 50.75 17.51 -21.30
CA ILE A 515 52.13 17.80 -21.69
C ILE A 515 52.99 18.04 -20.43
N ASP A 516 52.38 18.46 -19.33
CA ASP A 516 53.05 18.85 -18.08
C ASP A 516 52.35 18.28 -16.83
N CYS A 517 53.15 18.01 -15.80
CA CYS A 517 52.63 17.55 -14.52
C CYS A 517 52.14 18.74 -13.69
N VAL A 518 50.84 18.82 -13.44
CA VAL A 518 50.20 19.90 -12.62
C VAL A 518 50.84 20.12 -11.25
N HIS A 519 51.49 19.10 -10.68
CA HIS A 519 52.09 19.19 -9.35
C HIS A 519 53.54 19.71 -9.36
N CYS A 520 54.39 19.19 -10.24
CA CYS A 520 55.83 19.52 -10.25
C CYS A 520 56.26 20.28 -11.50
N ARG A 521 55.32 20.57 -12.40
CA ARG A 521 55.51 21.23 -13.72
C ARG A 521 56.52 20.54 -14.64
N ALA A 522 56.99 19.34 -14.28
CA ALA A 522 57.86 18.54 -15.14
C ALA A 522 57.12 18.10 -16.41
N ALA A 523 57.82 18.12 -17.54
CA ALA A 523 57.31 17.61 -18.81
C ALA A 523 56.93 16.12 -18.66
N LEU A 524 55.74 15.77 -19.13
CA LEU A 524 55.28 14.40 -19.21
C LEU A 524 55.70 13.81 -20.56
N PRO A 525 56.03 12.50 -20.63
CA PRO A 525 56.40 11.87 -21.89
C PRO A 525 55.25 12.00 -22.90
N THR A 526 55.57 12.43 -24.11
CA THR A 526 54.61 12.56 -25.20
C THR A 526 54.06 11.18 -25.53
N PRO A 527 52.73 10.97 -25.48
CA PRO A 527 52.15 9.68 -25.83
C PRO A 527 52.44 9.34 -27.30
N GLU A 528 52.75 8.07 -27.56
CA GLU A 528 52.97 7.58 -28.93
C GLU A 528 51.68 7.72 -29.76
N HIS A 529 51.83 7.88 -31.08
CA HIS A 529 50.70 8.06 -32.00
C HIS A 529 49.71 6.89 -31.85
N GLY A 530 48.44 7.21 -31.54
CA GLY A 530 47.38 6.23 -31.25
C GLY A 530 47.06 6.05 -29.76
N GLN A 531 47.97 6.25 -28.80
CA GLN A 531 47.68 6.02 -27.36
C GLN A 531 46.62 6.99 -26.77
N LEU A 532 46.32 8.09 -27.46
CA LEU A 532 45.28 9.04 -27.10
C LEU A 532 43.92 8.75 -27.75
N ASP A 533 43.88 7.92 -28.79
CA ASP A 533 42.66 7.52 -29.48
C ASP A 533 42.04 6.32 -28.76
N LEU A 534 41.28 6.61 -27.70
CA LEU A 534 40.51 5.61 -26.94
C LEU A 534 39.40 4.93 -27.77
N ILE A 535 39.13 5.42 -28.99
CA ILE A 535 38.09 4.89 -29.88
C ILE A 535 38.69 4.13 -31.08
N PHE A 536 39.95 4.40 -31.49
CA PHE A 536 40.49 3.84 -32.75
C PHE A 536 41.92 3.28 -32.74
N SER A 537 42.64 3.27 -31.62
CA SER A 537 43.97 2.63 -31.61
C SER A 537 43.92 1.12 -31.38
N VAL A 538 44.78 0.41 -32.10
CA VAL A 538 44.88 -1.06 -32.26
C VAL A 538 45.60 -1.70 -31.08
#